data_AF-A0A969U0J6-F1
#
_entry.id   AF-A0A969U0J6-F1
#
_cell.length_a   1.000
_cell.length_b   1.000
_cell.length_c   1.000
_cell.angle_alpha   90.00
_cell.angle_beta   90.00
_cell.angle_gamma   90.00
#
_symmetry.space_group_name_H-M   'P 1'
#
loop_
_entity.id
_entity.type
_entity.pdbx_description
1 polymer ?
#
loop_
_entity_poly.entity_id
_entity_poly.type
_entity_poly.pdbx_seq_one_letter_code
_entity_poly.pdbx_strand_id
1 'polypeptide(L)'
;MAQTTGFAAAAPSPADSGTPLPSDVAQAGIIPVPTARPAPNAAIAAATDAQGYAPAALTASLSPAPASASASASATDAVPAPAQLAKTQTSARERDCLMRAMYFESNRSSPEGLLAVGTVVMHRVNHGAWGDTICGVVGAPKQFAPGVLTRKMQGNLADLQALADAIIAGKRHPNLSSNVMFFHVAGMKFPYKNMRYVHVAGGNTFYYKAPRKRRA
;
A
#
# COMPACT_ATOMS: atom_id res chain seq x y z
N MET A 1 -40.61 55.88 21.82
CA MET A 1 -39.39 55.28 22.40
C MET A 1 -39.24 53.88 21.82
N ALA A 2 -38.43 53.72 20.78
CA ALA A 2 -38.18 52.42 20.13
C ALA A 2 -36.73 52.03 20.41
N GLN A 3 -36.53 50.90 21.09
CA GLN A 3 -35.21 50.36 21.41
C GLN A 3 -34.83 49.33 20.35
N THR A 4 -33.78 49.65 19.60
CA THR A 4 -33.09 48.80 18.62
C THR A 4 -32.07 47.94 19.36
N THR A 5 -32.19 46.61 19.31
CA THR A 5 -31.12 45.69 19.74
C THR A 5 -30.40 45.11 18.53
N GLY A 6 -29.15 45.52 18.32
CA GLY A 6 -28.25 45.00 17.30
C GLY A 6 -27.52 43.74 17.76
N PHE A 7 -27.47 42.73 16.89
CA PHE A 7 -26.68 41.51 17.06
C PHE A 7 -25.26 41.73 16.54
N ALA A 8 -24.27 41.40 17.38
CA ALA A 8 -22.84 41.55 17.10
C ALA A 8 -22.35 40.53 16.07
N ALA A 9 -21.54 41.01 15.11
CA ALA A 9 -20.83 40.20 14.12
C ALA A 9 -19.59 39.53 14.74
N ALA A 10 -19.46 38.22 14.54
CA ALA A 10 -18.26 37.45 14.87
C ALA A 10 -17.20 37.56 13.75
N ALA A 11 -15.98 37.89 14.15
CA ALA A 11 -14.81 38.07 13.28
C ALA A 11 -14.24 36.75 12.74
N PRO A 12 -13.58 36.76 11.56
CA PRO A 12 -12.82 35.61 11.05
C PRO A 12 -11.39 35.56 11.62
N SER A 13 -10.95 34.37 12.03
CA SER A 13 -9.57 34.08 12.46
C SER A 13 -8.59 33.94 11.28
N PRO A 14 -7.29 34.24 11.50
CA PRO A 14 -6.30 34.51 10.44
C PRO A 14 -5.64 33.28 9.81
N ALA A 15 -5.07 33.55 8.63
CA ALA A 15 -4.26 32.69 7.77
C ALA A 15 -3.03 32.11 8.48
N ASP A 16 -2.75 30.83 8.23
CA ASP A 16 -1.47 30.20 8.57
C ASP A 16 -0.53 30.26 7.36
N SER A 17 0.67 30.78 7.63
CA SER A 17 1.62 31.28 6.65
C SER A 17 2.50 30.15 6.11
N GLY A 18 2.56 30.07 4.77
CA GLY A 18 3.46 29.16 4.08
C GLY A 18 4.93 29.48 4.38
N THR A 19 5.67 28.45 4.77
CA THR A 19 7.13 28.48 4.79
C THR A 19 7.64 28.05 3.41
N PRO A 20 8.42 28.87 2.69
CA PRO A 20 9.03 28.47 1.43
C PRO A 20 10.24 27.56 1.69
N LEU A 21 10.29 26.42 1.00
CA LEU A 21 11.53 25.63 0.86
C LEU A 21 12.40 26.28 -0.24
N PRO A 22 13.72 26.36 -0.04
CA PRO A 22 14.60 27.12 -0.92
C PRO A 22 14.77 26.47 -2.30
N SER A 23 14.70 27.33 -3.33
CA SER A 23 15.22 27.10 -4.68
C SER A 23 16.74 27.36 -4.70
N ASP A 24 17.39 26.90 -5.79
CA ASP A 24 18.83 26.96 -6.13
C ASP A 24 19.61 25.70 -5.72
N VAL A 25 20.34 24.98 -6.58
CA VAL A 25 20.91 25.29 -7.91
C VAL A 25 21.33 24.00 -8.65
N ALA A 26 21.25 24.06 -9.99
CA ALA A 26 22.10 23.44 -11.01
C ALA A 26 22.33 21.92 -11.17
N GLN A 27 22.00 21.52 -12.41
CA GLN A 27 22.79 20.76 -13.39
C GLN A 27 22.81 19.23 -13.43
N ALA A 28 22.67 18.79 -14.68
CA ALA A 28 22.78 17.44 -15.18
C ALA A 28 24.14 16.81 -14.85
N GLY A 29 24.10 15.57 -14.39
CA GLY A 29 25.24 14.69 -14.25
C GLY A 29 24.77 13.25 -14.30
N ILE A 30 25.27 12.51 -15.29
CA ILE A 30 25.21 11.06 -15.37
C ILE A 30 25.82 10.50 -14.08
N ILE A 31 25.09 9.70 -13.30
CA ILE A 31 25.63 9.03 -12.11
C ILE A 31 25.56 7.50 -12.31
N PRO A 32 26.69 6.79 -12.14
CA PRO A 32 26.81 5.35 -12.39
C PRO A 32 26.04 4.48 -11.39
N VAL A 33 25.70 3.27 -11.85
CA VAL A 33 25.12 2.19 -11.04
C VAL A 33 26.12 1.77 -9.95
N PRO A 34 25.75 1.77 -8.66
CA PRO A 34 26.55 1.09 -7.65
C PRO A 34 26.32 -0.42 -7.71
N THR A 35 27.41 -1.15 -7.92
CA THR A 35 27.55 -2.60 -7.77
C THR A 35 27.40 -3.03 -6.30
N ALA A 36 26.71 -4.16 -6.13
CA ALA A 36 26.85 -5.18 -5.08
C ALA A 36 26.87 -4.75 -3.60
N ARG A 37 25.90 -5.28 -2.84
CA ARG A 37 25.98 -5.42 -1.38
C ARG A 37 26.06 -6.91 -1.01
N PRO A 38 27.01 -7.34 -0.17
CA PRO A 38 27.12 -8.73 0.26
C PRO A 38 26.11 -9.05 1.39
N ALA A 39 25.77 -10.33 1.48
CA ALA A 39 24.87 -10.93 2.47
C ALA A 39 25.40 -10.81 3.92
N PRO A 40 24.53 -10.82 4.94
CA PRO A 40 24.96 -10.92 6.32
C PRO A 40 25.27 -12.38 6.72
N ASN A 41 26.52 -12.63 7.15
CA ASN A 41 26.87 -13.80 7.95
C ASN A 41 26.71 -13.46 9.44
N ALA A 42 26.29 -14.49 10.17
CA ALA A 42 25.91 -14.52 11.57
C ALA A 42 26.98 -14.02 12.56
N ALA A 43 26.52 -13.45 13.68
CA ALA A 43 27.20 -13.59 14.97
C ALA A 43 26.18 -13.43 16.12
N ILE A 44 26.09 -14.52 16.88
CA ILE A 44 25.49 -14.71 18.19
C ILE A 44 26.31 -13.98 19.28
N ALA A 45 25.64 -13.39 20.27
CA ALA A 45 26.19 -13.21 21.63
C ALA A 45 25.04 -12.99 22.65
N ALA A 46 24.93 -13.93 23.58
CA ALA A 46 24.30 -13.79 24.89
C ALA A 46 25.10 -12.75 25.74
N ALA A 47 24.70 -12.23 26.89
CA ALA A 47 23.96 -12.85 27.98
C ALA A 47 23.36 -11.78 28.92
N THR A 48 22.35 -12.24 29.64
CA THR A 48 21.55 -11.60 30.68
C THR A 48 22.28 -11.49 32.01
N ASP A 49 22.10 -10.35 32.69
CA ASP A 49 22.56 -10.08 34.06
C ASP A 49 21.68 -10.77 35.12
N ALA A 50 22.32 -11.21 36.20
CA ALA A 50 21.75 -11.98 37.29
C ALA A 50 21.58 -11.12 38.54
N GLN A 51 20.36 -11.07 39.10
CA GLN A 51 20.12 -10.69 40.49
C GLN A 51 19.07 -11.61 41.10
N GLY A 52 19.46 -12.27 42.19
CA GLY A 52 18.71 -13.32 42.84
C GLY A 52 17.68 -12.82 43.85
N TYR A 53 16.70 -13.69 44.11
CA TYR A 53 15.97 -13.78 45.38
C TYR A 53 15.30 -15.16 45.46
N ALA A 54 15.62 -15.93 46.50
CA ALA A 54 14.87 -17.10 46.95
C ALA A 54 13.97 -16.67 48.11
N PRO A 55 12.84 -17.35 48.41
CA PRO A 55 12.93 -18.58 49.19
C PRO A 55 11.84 -19.67 48.95
N ALA A 56 12.26 -20.91 49.28
CA ALA A 56 11.54 -22.02 49.91
C ALA A 56 10.07 -22.33 49.57
N ALA A 57 9.85 -23.53 48.98
CA ALA A 57 8.82 -24.46 49.44
C ALA A 57 9.09 -25.88 48.90
N LEU A 58 9.21 -26.85 49.82
CA LEU A 58 9.14 -28.28 49.56
C LEU A 58 7.78 -28.64 48.95
N THR A 59 7.74 -29.39 47.84
CA THR A 59 6.75 -30.44 47.60
C THR A 59 7.35 -31.56 46.74
N ALA A 60 6.96 -32.78 47.09
CA ALA A 60 7.54 -34.04 46.63
C ALA A 60 6.93 -34.55 45.32
N SER A 61 7.72 -35.38 44.64
CA SER A 61 7.36 -36.61 43.90
C SER A 61 6.11 -36.64 43.02
N LEU A 62 6.29 -36.95 41.73
CA LEU A 62 5.97 -38.24 41.09
C LEU A 62 5.99 -38.07 39.55
N SER A 63 6.75 -38.93 38.87
CA SER A 63 6.69 -39.14 37.42
C SER A 63 5.36 -39.80 37.05
N PRO A 64 4.82 -39.58 35.82
CA PRO A 64 5.21 -40.47 34.71
C PRO A 64 5.26 -39.80 33.33
N ALA A 65 6.15 -40.28 32.45
CA ALA A 65 5.96 -40.20 30.99
C ALA A 65 4.92 -41.25 30.55
N PRO A 66 4.13 -41.03 29.49
CA PRO A 66 4.58 -41.56 28.19
C PRO A 66 4.12 -40.76 26.93
N ALA A 67 4.95 -40.91 25.89
CA ALA A 67 4.67 -41.14 24.47
C ALA A 67 3.53 -40.43 23.70
N SER A 68 3.93 -39.92 22.53
CA SER A 68 3.27 -39.99 21.22
C SER A 68 1.88 -39.38 21.01
N ALA A 69 1.87 -38.28 20.26
CA ALA A 69 0.87 -38.06 19.20
C ALA A 69 1.56 -37.41 17.99
N SER A 70 2.13 -38.26 17.13
CA SER A 70 2.49 -37.87 15.77
C SER A 70 1.19 -37.65 15.00
N ALA A 71 0.74 -36.41 14.88
CA ALA A 71 -0.36 -36.05 13.99
C ALA A 71 0.16 -36.17 12.55
N SER A 72 0.02 -37.36 11.98
CA SER A 72 0.20 -37.59 10.56
C SER A 72 -0.92 -36.86 9.83
N ALA A 73 -0.64 -35.65 9.32
CA ALA A 73 -1.51 -34.98 8.38
C ALA A 73 -1.43 -35.75 7.06
N SER A 74 -2.34 -36.72 6.88
CA SER A 74 -2.56 -37.36 5.60
C SER A 74 -3.00 -36.28 4.60
N ALA A 75 -2.08 -35.87 3.75
CA ALA A 75 -2.40 -35.16 2.52
C ALA A 75 -3.11 -36.17 1.60
N THR A 76 -4.43 -36.28 1.76
CA THR A 76 -5.26 -36.86 0.70
C THR A 76 -5.21 -35.90 -0.48
N ASP A 77 -4.71 -36.41 -1.61
CA ASP A 77 -4.64 -35.76 -2.91
C ASP A 77 -6.07 -35.43 -3.39
N ALA A 78 -6.65 -34.35 -2.87
CA ALA A 78 -7.99 -33.92 -3.21
C ALA A 78 -7.92 -33.13 -4.52
N VAL A 79 -8.30 -33.77 -5.61
CA VAL A 79 -8.47 -33.10 -6.91
C VAL A 79 -9.54 -32.00 -6.74
N PRO A 80 -9.20 -30.71 -6.94
CA PRO A 80 -10.14 -29.62 -6.71
C PRO A 80 -11.32 -29.72 -7.68
N ALA A 81 -12.53 -29.51 -7.16
CA ALA A 81 -13.74 -29.43 -7.98
C ALA A 81 -13.58 -28.34 -9.07
N PRO A 82 -14.19 -28.51 -10.27
CA PRO A 82 -14.01 -27.59 -11.40
C PRO A 82 -14.34 -26.13 -11.09
N ALA A 83 -15.30 -25.86 -10.20
CA ALA A 83 -15.63 -24.51 -9.73
C ALA A 83 -14.52 -23.86 -8.89
N GLN A 84 -13.81 -24.65 -8.08
CA GLN A 84 -12.66 -24.18 -7.30
C GLN A 84 -11.50 -23.83 -8.23
N LEU A 85 -11.26 -24.67 -9.24
CA LEU A 85 -10.24 -24.39 -10.25
C LEU A 85 -10.54 -23.06 -10.97
N ALA A 86 -11.78 -22.86 -11.47
CA ALA A 86 -12.17 -21.60 -12.11
C ALA A 86 -11.97 -20.38 -11.19
N LYS A 87 -12.34 -20.47 -9.91
CA LYS A 87 -12.14 -19.38 -8.93
C LYS A 87 -10.67 -19.07 -8.69
N THR A 88 -9.82 -20.09 -8.60
CA THR A 88 -8.36 -19.90 -8.47
C THR A 88 -7.73 -19.29 -9.72
N GLN A 89 -8.19 -19.68 -10.92
CA GLN A 89 -7.71 -19.10 -12.18
C GLN A 89 -8.13 -17.62 -12.30
N THR A 90 -9.38 -17.29 -11.96
CA THR A 90 -9.82 -15.89 -11.89
C THR A 90 -9.01 -15.11 -10.85
N SER A 91 -8.79 -15.66 -9.66
CA SER A 91 -7.95 -15.03 -8.63
C SER A 91 -6.51 -14.81 -9.10
N ALA A 92 -5.92 -15.78 -9.81
CA ALA A 92 -4.57 -15.64 -10.38
C ALA A 92 -4.50 -14.56 -11.45
N ARG A 93 -5.52 -14.46 -12.31
CA ARG A 93 -5.64 -13.42 -13.34
C ARG A 93 -5.79 -12.03 -12.73
N GLU A 94 -6.66 -11.88 -11.74
CA GLU A 94 -6.88 -10.62 -11.03
C GLU A 94 -5.60 -10.16 -10.29
N ARG A 95 -4.86 -11.11 -9.69
CA ARG A 95 -3.54 -10.85 -9.11
C ARG A 95 -2.54 -10.35 -10.15
N ASP A 96 -2.43 -11.00 -11.30
CA ASP A 96 -1.50 -10.57 -12.36
C ASP A 96 -1.81 -9.14 -12.83
N CYS A 97 -3.08 -8.81 -13.06
CA CYS A 97 -3.50 -7.43 -13.39
C CYS A 97 -3.06 -6.43 -12.31
N LEU A 98 -3.24 -6.76 -11.03
CA LEU A 98 -2.81 -5.90 -9.92
C LEU A 98 -1.29 -5.71 -9.90
N MET A 99 -0.53 -6.80 -9.99
CA MET A 99 0.93 -6.78 -10.01
C MET A 99 1.45 -5.88 -11.14
N ARG A 100 0.85 -5.99 -12.33
CA ARG A 100 1.26 -5.22 -13.50
C ARG A 100 0.99 -3.73 -13.33
N ALA A 101 -0.16 -3.35 -12.78
CA ALA A 101 -0.43 -1.96 -12.43
C ALA A 101 0.60 -1.43 -11.42
N MET A 102 0.87 -2.16 -10.34
CA MET A 102 1.88 -1.78 -9.35
C MET A 102 3.27 -1.62 -9.99
N TYR A 103 3.69 -2.59 -10.81
CA TYR A 103 5.01 -2.63 -11.44
C TYR A 103 5.25 -1.49 -12.45
N PHE A 104 4.24 -1.14 -13.25
CA PHE A 104 4.39 -0.16 -14.33
C PHE A 104 4.08 1.28 -13.91
N GLU A 105 3.29 1.48 -12.86
CA GLU A 105 2.90 2.82 -12.41
C GLU A 105 3.77 3.40 -11.31
N SER A 106 4.63 2.61 -10.68
CA SER A 106 5.45 3.07 -9.55
C SER A 106 6.92 2.73 -9.72
N ASN A 107 7.77 3.41 -8.95
CA ASN A 107 9.15 2.97 -8.79
C ASN A 107 9.16 1.60 -8.08
N ARG A 108 9.61 0.57 -8.80
CA ARG A 108 9.65 -0.84 -8.36
C ARG A 108 10.48 -1.07 -7.10
N SER A 109 11.41 -0.17 -6.79
CA SER A 109 12.24 -0.24 -5.58
C SER A 109 11.54 0.38 -4.36
N SER A 110 10.33 0.94 -4.52
CA SER A 110 9.57 1.61 -3.47
C SER A 110 8.38 0.75 -3.04
N PRO A 111 8.48 0.00 -1.92
CA PRO A 111 7.37 -0.81 -1.42
C PRO A 111 6.14 0.05 -1.08
N GLU A 112 6.35 1.25 -0.54
CA GLU A 112 5.28 2.22 -0.29
C GLU A 112 4.59 2.66 -1.59
N GLY A 113 5.35 2.89 -2.67
CA GLY A 113 4.81 3.22 -3.99
C GLY A 113 3.95 2.12 -4.59
N LEU A 114 4.43 0.88 -4.51
CA LEU A 114 3.69 -0.30 -4.95
C LEU A 114 2.39 -0.46 -4.16
N LEU A 115 2.46 -0.32 -2.83
CA LEU A 115 1.29 -0.39 -1.95
C LEU A 115 0.29 0.73 -2.25
N ALA A 116 0.76 1.96 -2.49
CA ALA A 116 -0.08 3.11 -2.79
C ALA A 116 -0.84 2.95 -4.11
N VAL A 117 -0.17 2.50 -5.18
CA VAL A 117 -0.83 2.21 -6.47
C VAL A 117 -1.87 1.09 -6.31
N GLY A 118 -1.50 -0.03 -5.68
CA GLY A 118 -2.44 -1.13 -5.50
C GLY A 118 -3.63 -0.74 -4.62
N THR A 119 -3.44 0.13 -3.64
CA THR A 119 -4.52 0.72 -2.83
C THR A 119 -5.50 1.50 -3.69
N VAL A 120 -5.03 2.37 -4.61
CA VAL A 120 -5.90 3.11 -5.53
C VAL A 120 -6.65 2.17 -6.47
N VAL A 121 -6.02 1.11 -6.97
CA VAL A 121 -6.71 0.09 -7.79
C VAL A 121 -7.89 -0.48 -7.01
N MET A 122 -7.69 -0.88 -5.75
CA MET A 122 -8.77 -1.42 -4.92
C MET A 122 -9.83 -0.38 -4.55
N HIS A 123 -9.46 0.91 -4.38
CA HIS A 123 -10.43 1.99 -4.23
C HIS A 123 -11.33 2.13 -5.46
N ARG A 124 -10.75 2.03 -6.66
CA ARG A 124 -11.50 2.11 -7.93
C ARG A 124 -12.41 0.90 -8.14
N VAL A 125 -11.97 -0.30 -7.77
CA VAL A 125 -12.81 -1.51 -7.78
C VAL A 125 -14.02 -1.29 -6.88
N ASN A 126 -13.80 -0.81 -5.66
CA ASN A 126 -14.88 -0.54 -4.71
C ASN A 126 -15.82 0.59 -5.17
N HIS A 127 -15.32 1.55 -5.95
CA HIS A 127 -16.14 2.62 -6.51
C HIS A 127 -16.95 2.16 -7.74
N GLY A 128 -16.47 1.18 -8.51
CA GLY A 128 -17.15 0.65 -9.70
C GLY A 128 -17.12 1.55 -10.95
N ALA A 129 -16.69 2.82 -10.85
CA ALA A 129 -16.71 3.75 -11.99
C ALA A 129 -15.73 3.38 -13.13
N TRP A 130 -14.79 2.47 -12.86
CA TRP A 130 -13.81 1.95 -13.83
C TRP A 130 -13.97 0.45 -14.09
N GLY A 131 -14.95 -0.20 -13.45
CA GLY A 131 -15.13 -1.65 -13.44
C GLY A 131 -15.12 -2.24 -12.03
N ASP A 132 -15.78 -3.38 -11.90
CA ASP A 132 -16.02 -4.05 -10.61
C ASP A 132 -15.00 -5.16 -10.31
N THR A 133 -13.96 -5.27 -11.15
CA THR A 133 -12.84 -6.21 -11.01
C THR A 133 -11.52 -5.48 -11.16
N ILE A 134 -10.44 -6.02 -10.60
CA ILE A 134 -9.09 -5.47 -10.70
C ILE A 134 -8.69 -5.40 -12.16
N CYS A 135 -8.87 -6.47 -12.93
CA CYS A 135 -8.56 -6.45 -14.36
C CYS A 135 -9.43 -5.45 -15.14
N GLY A 136 -10.70 -5.25 -14.73
CA GLY A 136 -11.57 -4.22 -15.30
C GLY A 136 -11.00 -2.82 -15.10
N VAL A 137 -10.62 -2.49 -13.86
CA VAL A 137 -9.99 -1.21 -13.52
C VAL A 137 -8.67 -1.00 -14.25
N VAL A 138 -7.79 -2.00 -14.26
CA VAL A 138 -6.46 -1.91 -14.87
C VAL A 138 -6.54 -1.85 -16.40
N GLY A 139 -7.51 -2.55 -16.99
CA GLY A 139 -7.78 -2.56 -18.42
C GLY A 139 -8.55 -1.34 -18.94
N ALA A 140 -9.06 -0.47 -18.05
CA ALA A 140 -9.83 0.69 -18.45
C ALA A 140 -9.00 1.64 -19.35
N PRO A 141 -9.62 2.21 -20.40
CA PRO A 141 -8.89 2.95 -21.42
C PRO A 141 -8.19 4.19 -20.83
N LYS A 142 -6.90 4.32 -21.15
CA LYS A 142 -6.05 5.47 -20.78
C LYS A 142 -5.92 5.72 -19.26
N GLN A 143 -6.17 4.72 -18.42
CA GLN A 143 -6.07 4.86 -16.96
C GLN A 143 -4.68 4.50 -16.40
N PHE A 144 -3.97 3.63 -17.12
CA PHE A 144 -2.67 3.08 -16.77
C PHE A 144 -1.73 3.15 -17.99
N ALA A 145 -0.45 2.90 -17.79
CA ALA A 145 0.59 2.99 -18.78
C ALA A 145 0.27 2.16 -20.04
N PRO A 146 0.65 2.63 -21.24
CA PRO A 146 0.46 1.86 -22.46
C PRO A 146 1.02 0.44 -22.34
N GLY A 147 0.23 -0.55 -22.74
CA GLY A 147 0.61 -1.97 -22.63
C GLY A 147 0.74 -2.49 -21.19
N VAL A 148 0.08 -1.87 -20.20
CA VAL A 148 0.04 -2.37 -18.82
C VAL A 148 -0.41 -3.82 -18.74
N LEU A 149 -1.23 -4.32 -19.68
CA LEU A 149 -1.66 -5.73 -19.74
C LEU A 149 -0.85 -6.60 -20.72
N THR A 150 0.01 -6.03 -21.55
CA THR A 150 0.72 -6.78 -22.61
C THR A 150 2.24 -6.84 -22.44
N ARG A 151 2.87 -5.81 -21.86
CA ARG A 151 4.34 -5.76 -21.67
C ARG A 151 4.82 -6.80 -20.66
N LYS A 152 6.01 -7.36 -20.83
CA LYS A 152 6.57 -8.29 -19.82
C LYS A 152 7.00 -7.53 -18.56
N MET A 153 6.76 -8.10 -17.39
CA MET A 153 7.46 -7.71 -16.16
C MET A 153 8.84 -8.40 -16.15
N GLN A 154 9.86 -7.74 -15.61
CA GLN A 154 11.24 -8.26 -15.55
C GLN A 154 11.70 -8.36 -14.09
N GLY A 155 12.70 -9.22 -13.86
CA GLY A 155 13.33 -9.39 -12.55
C GLY A 155 12.58 -10.37 -11.64
N ASN A 156 12.96 -10.37 -10.36
CA ASN A 156 12.30 -11.17 -9.34
C ASN A 156 10.98 -10.51 -8.92
N LEU A 157 9.88 -11.25 -9.05
CA LEU A 157 8.52 -10.77 -8.77
C LEU A 157 7.95 -11.30 -7.45
N ALA A 158 8.72 -12.06 -6.66
CA ALA A 158 8.21 -12.69 -5.44
C ALA A 158 7.65 -11.66 -4.44
N ASP A 159 8.40 -10.59 -4.17
CA ASP A 159 7.97 -9.52 -3.24
C ASP A 159 6.76 -8.75 -3.79
N LEU A 160 6.74 -8.52 -5.11
CA LEU A 160 5.61 -7.88 -5.79
C LEU A 160 4.34 -8.72 -5.68
N GLN A 161 4.47 -10.03 -5.87
CA GLN A 161 3.37 -10.99 -5.78
C GLN A 161 2.83 -11.05 -4.35
N ALA A 162 3.72 -11.19 -3.36
CA ALA A 162 3.34 -11.21 -1.95
C ALA A 162 2.63 -9.91 -1.51
N LEU A 163 3.09 -8.76 -2.01
CA LEU A 163 2.44 -7.49 -1.75
C LEU A 163 1.06 -7.40 -2.44
N ALA A 164 0.93 -7.88 -3.68
CA ALA A 164 -0.35 -7.93 -4.38
C ALA A 164 -1.35 -8.85 -3.65
N ASP A 165 -0.91 -10.01 -3.17
CA ASP A 165 -1.72 -10.91 -2.34
C ASP A 165 -2.18 -10.22 -1.05
N ALA A 166 -1.29 -9.53 -0.35
CA ALA A 166 -1.65 -8.79 0.85
C ALA A 166 -2.69 -7.69 0.55
N ILE A 167 -2.58 -7.00 -0.59
CA ILE A 167 -3.56 -5.99 -1.01
C ILE A 167 -4.90 -6.64 -1.35
N ILE A 168 -4.93 -7.77 -2.05
CA ILE A 168 -6.17 -8.51 -2.31
C ILE A 168 -6.82 -8.93 -0.98
N ALA A 169 -6.03 -9.35 0.00
CA ALA A 169 -6.48 -9.70 1.35
C ALA A 169 -6.91 -8.49 2.22
N GLY A 170 -6.72 -7.26 1.75
CA GLY A 170 -7.20 -6.04 2.42
C GLY A 170 -6.13 -5.08 2.92
N LYS A 171 -4.83 -5.36 2.71
CA LYS A 171 -3.76 -4.40 3.05
C LYS A 171 -3.93 -3.11 2.24
N ARG A 172 -3.92 -1.97 2.92
CA ARG A 172 -4.05 -0.63 2.30
C ARG A 172 -2.95 0.28 2.80
N HIS A 173 -2.61 1.27 1.99
CA HIS A 173 -1.67 2.32 2.38
C HIS A 173 -2.30 3.21 3.47
N PRO A 174 -1.66 3.41 4.63
CA PRO A 174 -2.30 4.05 5.80
C PRO A 174 -2.67 5.52 5.54
N ASN A 175 -1.89 6.23 4.73
CA ASN A 175 -2.14 7.63 4.42
C ASN A 175 -3.11 7.85 3.24
N LEU A 176 -3.67 6.79 2.64
CA LEU A 176 -4.61 6.92 1.51
C LEU A 176 -6.03 6.59 1.97
N SER A 177 -6.80 7.64 2.25
CA SER A 177 -8.24 7.51 2.51
C SER A 177 -8.99 6.96 1.28
N SER A 178 -10.16 6.36 1.51
CA SER A 178 -10.95 5.65 0.49
C SER A 178 -11.44 6.52 -0.68
N ASN A 179 -11.39 7.84 -0.57
CA ASN A 179 -11.73 8.80 -1.64
C ASN A 179 -10.55 9.11 -2.58
N VAL A 180 -9.33 8.68 -2.25
CA VAL A 180 -8.15 8.87 -3.10
C VAL A 180 -8.21 7.90 -4.28
N MET A 181 -8.55 8.42 -5.44
CA MET A 181 -8.77 7.64 -6.68
C MET A 181 -7.72 7.91 -7.75
N PHE A 182 -6.85 8.90 -7.55
CA PHE A 182 -6.01 9.42 -8.62
C PHE A 182 -4.57 9.58 -8.15
N PHE A 183 -3.66 9.47 -9.13
CA PHE A 183 -2.26 9.78 -8.95
C PHE A 183 -1.67 10.31 -10.26
N HIS A 184 -0.52 10.93 -10.17
CA HIS A 184 0.35 11.25 -11.30
C HIS A 184 1.79 11.38 -10.81
N VAL A 185 2.74 11.50 -11.73
CA VAL A 185 4.16 11.73 -11.40
C VAL A 185 4.31 12.94 -10.47
N ALA A 186 5.06 12.77 -9.39
CA ALA A 186 5.32 13.83 -8.42
C ALA A 186 6.04 15.01 -9.09
N GLY A 187 5.80 16.22 -8.61
CA GLY A 187 6.39 17.45 -9.16
C GLY A 187 5.64 18.04 -10.37
N MET A 188 4.77 17.27 -11.06
CA MET A 188 3.91 17.84 -12.09
C MET A 188 2.78 18.68 -11.48
N LYS A 189 2.45 19.82 -12.12
CA LYS A 189 1.35 20.70 -11.72
C LYS A 189 0.32 20.79 -12.83
N PHE A 190 -0.95 20.63 -12.46
CA PHE A 190 -2.10 20.78 -13.34
C PHE A 190 -2.95 21.98 -12.91
N PRO A 191 -3.58 22.72 -13.84
CA PRO A 191 -4.35 23.93 -13.53
C PRO A 191 -5.71 23.66 -12.85
N TYR A 192 -5.98 22.42 -12.41
CA TYR A 192 -7.26 22.05 -11.83
C TYR A 192 -7.33 22.40 -10.34
N LYS A 193 -8.22 23.33 -10.00
CA LYS A 193 -8.41 23.80 -8.62
C LYS A 193 -9.07 22.76 -7.70
N ASN A 194 -9.66 21.70 -8.24
CA ASN A 194 -10.39 20.70 -7.47
C ASN A 194 -9.56 19.46 -7.09
N MET A 195 -8.27 19.41 -7.39
CA MET A 195 -7.38 18.34 -6.93
C MET A 195 -6.92 18.60 -5.50
N ARG A 196 -6.98 17.59 -4.63
CA ARG A 196 -6.54 17.65 -3.23
C ARG A 196 -5.51 16.55 -3.00
N TYR A 197 -4.24 16.95 -2.94
CA TYR A 197 -3.12 16.03 -2.72
C TYR A 197 -3.08 15.54 -1.28
N VAL A 198 -2.73 14.27 -1.12
CA VAL A 198 -2.77 13.58 0.18
C VAL A 198 -1.41 12.99 0.53
N HIS A 199 -0.73 12.35 -0.43
CA HIS A 199 0.50 11.64 -0.15
C HIS A 199 1.42 11.57 -1.37
N VAL A 200 2.73 11.44 -1.15
CA VAL A 200 3.74 11.23 -2.19
C VAL A 200 4.49 9.95 -1.89
N ALA A 201 4.49 8.99 -2.82
CA ALA A 201 5.17 7.71 -2.68
C ALA A 201 5.55 7.13 -4.05
N GLY A 202 6.69 6.44 -4.14
CA GLY A 202 7.11 5.73 -5.36
C GLY A 202 7.25 6.58 -6.61
N GLY A 203 7.53 7.88 -6.49
CA GLY A 203 7.60 8.82 -7.60
C GLY A 203 6.26 9.42 -8.03
N ASN A 204 5.16 9.11 -7.33
CA ASN A 204 3.83 9.63 -7.60
C ASN A 204 3.32 10.52 -6.47
N THR A 205 2.42 11.44 -6.81
CA THR A 205 1.55 12.14 -5.86
C THR A 205 0.11 11.65 -6.01
N PHE A 206 -0.53 11.40 -4.88
CA PHE A 206 -1.87 10.80 -4.77
C PHE A 206 -2.88 11.86 -4.33
N TYR A 207 -4.06 11.85 -4.94
CA TYR A 207 -5.07 12.88 -4.71
C TYR A 207 -6.50 12.39 -4.93
N TYR A 208 -7.45 13.14 -4.36
CA TYR A 208 -8.87 13.05 -4.70
C TYR A 208 -9.34 14.32 -5.40
N LYS A 209 -10.47 14.23 -6.10
CA LYS A 209 -11.11 15.38 -6.75
C LYS A 209 -12.30 15.82 -5.92
N ALA A 210 -12.24 17.05 -5.40
CA ALA A 210 -13.37 17.67 -4.74
C ALA A 210 -14.53 17.88 -5.74
N PRO A 211 -15.79 17.77 -5.30
CA PRO A 211 -16.93 18.08 -6.14
C PRO A 211 -16.84 19.54 -6.61
N ARG A 212 -17.19 19.77 -7.88
CA ARG A 212 -17.28 21.14 -8.39
C ARG A 212 -18.49 21.81 -7.74
N LYS A 213 -18.31 22.99 -7.13
CA LYS A 213 -19.45 23.83 -6.74
C LYS A 213 -20.30 24.03 -8.00
N ARG A 214 -21.56 23.59 -7.99
CA ARG A 214 -22.49 23.90 -9.09
C ARG A 214 -22.60 25.43 -9.12
N ARG A 215 -22.34 26.04 -10.27
CA ARG A 215 -22.66 27.45 -10.46
C ARG A 215 -24.19 27.52 -10.43
N ALA A 216 -24.73 28.28 -9.48
CA ALA A 216 -26.15 28.59 -9.39
C ALA A 216 -26.55 29.51 -10.56
#